data_AF-A0A8X8B6A5-F1
#
_entry.id   AF-A0A8X8B6A5-F1
#
_cell.length_a   1.000
_cell.length_b   1.000
_cell.length_c   1.000
_cell.angle_alpha   90.00
_cell.angle_beta   90.00
_cell.angle_gamma   90.00
#
_symmetry.space_group_name_H-M   'P 1'
#
loop_
_entity.id
_entity.type
_entity.pdbx_description
1 polymer ?
#
loop_
_entity_poly.entity_id
_entity_poly.type
_entity_poly.pdbx_seq_one_letter_code
_entity_poly.pdbx_strand_id
1 'polypeptide(L)'
;MTPKNLREESKSVFRLPYKTHELASSIAEVSSLKVQVYLLDMIAELSRDKHSASAFDAVLKKVAGLVVGIACSGVNGLRQAGLNALRGLACVDPDLICILLADVYYSLKKKRRDMPLPPSPEFPEISMVLPSQREDSPRRFLYDEYGRSYGFELEFSSVEIIFKTMQSLVFVDQNAL
;
A
#
# COMPACT_ATOMS: atom_id res chain seq x y z
N MET A 1 -68.66 0.85 6.05
CA MET A 1 -67.91 1.83 6.85
C MET A 1 -66.61 1.16 7.30
N THR A 2 -65.50 1.43 6.61
CA THR A 2 -64.11 1.17 7.07
C THR A 2 -63.83 1.98 8.35
N PRO A 3 -62.82 1.68 9.23
CA PRO A 3 -61.48 1.23 8.83
C PRO A 3 -60.64 0.30 9.76
N LYS A 4 -59.63 -0.33 9.14
CA LYS A 4 -58.21 -0.50 9.50
C LYS A 4 -57.80 -0.92 10.93
N ASN A 5 -56.97 -1.98 11.02
CA ASN A 5 -55.51 -1.81 11.12
C ASN A 5 -54.75 -3.14 10.90
N LEU A 6 -53.92 -3.16 9.85
CA LEU A 6 -52.74 -4.01 9.77
C LEU A 6 -51.77 -3.63 10.89
N ARG A 7 -51.14 -4.62 11.52
CA ARG A 7 -49.76 -4.44 11.95
C ARG A 7 -48.99 -5.73 11.78
N GLU A 8 -48.23 -5.72 10.68
CA GLU A 8 -47.18 -6.66 10.35
C GLU A 8 -46.17 -6.72 11.51
N GLU A 9 -45.93 -7.94 11.97
CA GLU A 9 -44.87 -8.29 12.90
C GLU A 9 -43.52 -8.22 12.15
N SER A 10 -43.09 -6.99 11.87
CA SER A 10 -41.71 -6.73 11.47
C SER A 10 -40.84 -6.83 12.72
N LYS A 11 -40.12 -7.95 12.85
CA LYS A 11 -38.95 -8.10 13.73
C LYS A 11 -37.98 -6.96 13.44
N SER A 12 -38.18 -5.85 14.12
CA SER A 12 -37.23 -4.76 14.17
C SER A 12 -36.03 -5.27 14.97
N VAL A 13 -34.98 -5.63 14.24
CA VAL A 13 -33.63 -5.72 14.79
C VAL A 13 -33.41 -4.41 15.55
N PHE A 14 -33.22 -4.51 16.87
CA PHE A 14 -32.90 -3.38 17.74
C PHE A 14 -31.69 -2.63 17.15
N ARG A 15 -31.96 -1.57 16.39
CA ARG A 15 -30.96 -0.64 15.88
C ARG A 15 -30.68 0.34 17.01
N LEU A 16 -29.48 0.23 17.56
CA LEU A 16 -29.02 1.17 18.58
C LEU A 16 -28.94 2.58 17.96
N PRO A 17 -29.47 3.61 18.64
CA PRO A 17 -29.64 4.97 18.11
C PRO A 17 -28.35 5.72 17.72
N TYR A 18 -27.17 5.12 17.90
CA TYR A 18 -25.88 5.71 17.55
C TYR A 18 -25.34 5.33 16.18
N LYS A 19 -26.07 4.52 15.39
CA LYS A 19 -25.68 4.15 14.04
C LYS A 19 -26.41 5.00 13.00
N THR A 20 -26.28 6.32 13.10
CA THR A 20 -26.53 7.22 11.98
C THR A 20 -25.27 7.28 11.12
N HIS A 21 -25.38 6.84 9.87
CA HIS A 21 -24.38 7.16 8.87
C HIS A 21 -24.34 8.68 8.71
N GLU A 22 -23.12 9.21 8.54
CA GLU A 22 -22.77 10.58 8.16
C GLU A 22 -22.58 11.60 9.31
N LEU A 23 -21.34 12.10 9.36
CA LEU A 23 -20.80 13.22 10.15
C LEU A 23 -20.26 12.93 11.57
N ALA A 24 -19.32 12.01 11.68
CA ALA A 24 -18.17 12.16 12.57
C ALA A 24 -16.95 11.77 11.72
N SER A 25 -15.91 12.57 11.54
CA SER A 25 -14.89 12.72 12.58
C SER A 25 -13.70 13.52 12.01
N SER A 26 -13.58 14.82 12.28
CA SER A 26 -12.28 15.50 12.09
C SER A 26 -11.32 15.21 13.26
N ILE A 27 -11.86 14.92 14.46
CA ILE A 27 -11.06 14.69 15.68
C ILE A 27 -10.59 13.24 15.82
N ALA A 28 -11.33 12.23 15.34
CA ALA A 28 -10.86 10.83 15.36
C ALA A 28 -9.93 10.49 14.17
N GLU A 29 -9.91 11.31 13.10
CA GLU A 29 -8.96 11.17 11.97
C GLU A 29 -7.52 11.53 12.36
N VAL A 30 -7.31 12.56 13.20
CA VAL A 30 -5.96 12.92 13.69
C VAL A 30 -5.44 11.89 14.71
N SER A 31 -6.33 11.34 15.54
CA SER A 31 -6.00 10.26 16.48
C SER A 31 -5.58 8.99 15.74
N SER A 32 -6.28 8.63 14.67
CA SER A 32 -5.94 7.43 13.88
C SER A 32 -4.64 7.58 13.08
N LEU A 33 -4.34 8.77 12.53
CA LEU A 33 -3.07 9.01 11.82
C LEU A 33 -1.86 8.90 12.75
N LYS A 34 -1.93 9.44 13.96
CA LYS A 34 -0.84 9.30 14.93
C LYS A 34 -0.60 7.83 15.30
N VAL A 35 -1.67 7.06 15.51
CA VAL A 35 -1.56 5.62 15.76
C VAL A 35 -0.90 4.89 14.59
N GLN A 36 -1.24 5.25 13.35
CA GLN A 36 -0.61 4.67 12.16
C GLN A 36 0.88 5.04 12.05
N VAL A 37 1.27 6.29 12.38
CA VAL A 37 2.68 6.69 12.46
C VAL A 37 3.44 5.83 13.48
N TYR A 38 2.93 5.72 14.72
CA TYR A 38 3.58 4.89 15.75
C TYR A 38 3.68 3.43 15.35
N LEU A 39 2.67 2.89 14.66
CA LEU A 39 2.69 1.51 14.18
C LEU A 39 3.75 1.31 13.08
N LEU A 40 3.89 2.27 12.16
CA LEU A 40 4.93 2.23 11.11
C LEU A 40 6.33 2.36 11.72
N ASP A 41 6.53 3.25 12.68
CA ASP A 41 7.81 3.40 13.38
C ASP A 41 8.16 2.13 14.18
N MET A 42 7.18 1.52 14.87
CA MET A 42 7.36 0.22 15.54
C MET A 42 7.76 -0.89 14.56
N ILE A 43 7.12 -0.95 13.38
CA ILE A 43 7.54 -1.89 12.33
C ILE A 43 8.99 -1.63 11.92
N ALA A 44 9.37 -0.36 11.72
CA ALA A 44 10.74 0.01 11.36
C ALA A 44 11.75 -0.45 12.40
N GLU A 45 11.46 -0.25 13.70
CA GLU A 45 12.32 -0.65 14.81
C GLU A 45 12.48 -2.17 14.88
N LEU A 46 11.37 -2.92 14.88
CA LEU A 46 11.39 -4.38 14.93
C LEU A 46 12.09 -5.00 13.71
N SER A 47 11.95 -4.38 12.53
CA SER A 47 12.56 -4.90 11.31
C SER A 47 14.07 -4.67 11.25
N ARG A 48 14.59 -3.64 11.93
CA ARG A 48 16.04 -3.33 11.97
C ARG A 48 16.80 -4.09 13.03
N ASP A 49 16.10 -4.55 14.07
CA ASP A 49 16.70 -5.35 15.11
C ASP A 49 16.76 -6.83 14.70
N LYS A 50 17.98 -7.36 14.64
CA LYS A 50 18.25 -8.75 14.23
C LYS A 50 17.60 -9.79 15.14
N HIS A 51 17.28 -9.44 16.38
CA HIS A 51 16.63 -10.35 17.33
C HIS A 51 15.11 -10.42 17.15
N SER A 52 14.50 -9.37 16.62
CA SER A 52 13.04 -9.28 16.42
C SER A 52 12.63 -9.40 14.95
N ALA A 53 13.55 -9.24 14.00
CA ALA A 53 13.29 -9.34 12.56
C ALA A 53 12.61 -10.66 12.14
N SER A 54 12.98 -11.79 12.76
CA SER A 54 12.39 -13.10 12.45
C SER A 54 10.89 -13.19 12.79
N ALA A 55 10.35 -12.25 13.58
CA ALA A 55 8.91 -12.16 13.82
C ALA A 55 8.13 -11.86 12.53
N PHE A 56 8.79 -11.29 11.52
CA PHE A 56 8.16 -11.00 10.23
C PHE A 56 8.18 -12.19 9.26
N ASP A 57 8.96 -13.26 9.46
CA ASP A 57 9.16 -14.32 8.45
C ASP A 57 7.85 -14.89 7.88
N ALA A 58 6.85 -15.12 8.72
CA ALA A 58 5.55 -15.68 8.32
C ALA A 58 4.60 -14.67 7.65
N VAL A 59 4.85 -13.36 7.82
CA VAL A 59 3.92 -12.28 7.46
C VAL A 59 4.54 -11.19 6.60
N LEU A 60 5.84 -11.28 6.30
CA LEU A 60 6.66 -10.23 5.71
C LEU A 60 6.03 -9.69 4.43
N LYS A 61 5.58 -10.59 3.55
CA LYS A 61 4.95 -10.22 2.28
C LYS A 61 3.70 -9.34 2.47
N LYS A 62 2.86 -9.66 3.45
CA LYS A 62 1.64 -8.89 3.74
C LYS A 62 1.97 -7.54 4.37
N VAL A 63 2.89 -7.53 5.33
CA VAL A 63 3.33 -6.30 6.01
C VAL A 63 4.02 -5.36 5.01
N ALA A 64 4.89 -5.90 4.15
CA ALA A 64 5.57 -5.17 3.09
C ALA A 64 4.58 -4.57 2.09
N GLY A 65 3.62 -5.35 1.59
CA GLY A 65 2.59 -4.85 0.69
C GLY A 65 1.76 -3.71 1.29
N LEU A 66 1.36 -3.85 2.57
CA LEU A 66 0.68 -2.81 3.33
C LEU A 66 1.51 -1.53 3.45
N VAL A 67 2.77 -1.65 3.88
CA VAL A 67 3.67 -0.51 4.10
C VAL A 67 3.99 0.19 2.78
N VAL A 68 4.19 -0.56 1.68
CA VAL A 68 4.33 0.01 0.33
C VAL A 68 3.09 0.81 -0.05
N GLY A 69 1.88 0.26 0.17
CA GLY A 69 0.63 0.95 -0.13
C GLY A 69 0.46 2.26 0.66
N ILE A 70 0.80 2.25 1.95
CA ILE A 70 0.74 3.43 2.80
C ILE A 70 1.78 4.47 2.38
N ALA A 71 3.04 4.05 2.16
CA ALA A 71 4.12 4.96 1.79
C ALA A 71 3.87 5.61 0.41
N CYS A 72 3.31 4.85 -0.54
CA CYS A 72 2.95 5.30 -1.87
C CYS A 72 1.56 5.98 -1.97
N SER A 73 0.86 6.12 -0.85
CA SER A 73 -0.42 6.84 -0.80
C SER A 73 -0.23 8.36 -0.85
N GLY A 74 -1.29 9.09 -1.17
CA GLY A 74 -1.29 10.56 -1.10
C GLY A 74 -1.37 11.15 0.31
N VAL A 75 -1.27 10.33 1.36
CA VAL A 75 -1.37 10.79 2.75
C VAL A 75 -0.01 11.31 3.23
N ASN A 76 0.25 12.59 2.99
CA ASN A 76 1.52 13.25 3.35
C ASN A 76 1.95 13.02 4.81
N GLY A 77 0.99 12.93 5.75
CA GLY A 77 1.28 12.71 7.18
C GLY A 77 1.89 11.35 7.53
N LEU A 78 1.75 10.34 6.65
CA LEU A 78 2.30 9.00 6.86
C LEU A 78 3.57 8.74 6.06
N ARG A 79 3.88 9.59 5.07
CA ARG A 79 4.94 9.35 4.09
C ARG A 79 6.31 9.09 4.73
N GLN A 80 6.69 9.89 5.73
CA GLN A 80 8.00 9.75 6.37
C GLN A 80 8.09 8.48 7.23
N ALA A 81 7.05 8.17 8.00
CA ALA A 81 6.98 6.95 8.80
C ALA A 81 6.93 5.71 7.89
N GLY A 82 6.19 5.78 6.78
CA GLY A 82 6.15 4.76 5.73
C GLY A 82 7.52 4.52 5.11
N LEU A 83 8.24 5.59 4.75
CA LEU A 83 9.62 5.48 4.24
C LEU A 83 10.54 4.82 5.27
N ASN A 84 10.46 5.21 6.55
CA ASN A 84 11.26 4.61 7.61
C ASN A 84 10.97 3.12 7.79
N ALA A 85 9.70 2.74 7.74
CA ALA A 85 9.24 1.35 7.80
C ALA A 85 9.73 0.54 6.59
N LEU A 86 9.65 1.08 5.37
CA LEU A 86 10.22 0.45 4.17
C LEU A 86 11.72 0.21 4.30
N ARG A 87 12.48 1.19 4.82
CA ARG A 87 13.92 1.01 5.08
C ARG A 87 14.18 -0.08 6.12
N GLY A 88 13.34 -0.19 7.15
CA GLY A 88 13.45 -1.26 8.14
C GLY A 88 13.18 -2.62 7.53
N LEU A 89 12.09 -2.77 6.78
CA LEU A 89 11.73 -4.03 6.11
C LEU A 89 12.77 -4.45 5.07
N ALA A 90 13.42 -3.48 4.40
CA ALA A 90 14.52 -3.77 3.49
C ALA A 90 15.78 -4.32 4.21
N CYS A 91 15.91 -4.16 5.54
CA CYS A 91 16.94 -4.86 6.31
C CYS A 91 16.62 -6.35 6.48
N VAL A 92 15.36 -6.77 6.32
CA VAL A 92 14.92 -8.16 6.38
C VAL A 92 14.99 -8.81 5.00
N ASP A 93 14.36 -8.19 4.01
CA ASP A 93 14.35 -8.66 2.61
C ASP A 93 14.35 -7.46 1.65
N PRO A 94 15.53 -7.01 1.17
CA PRO A 94 15.62 -5.87 0.27
C PRO A 94 15.01 -6.15 -1.11
N ASP A 95 15.09 -7.40 -1.58
CA ASP A 95 14.63 -7.80 -2.91
C ASP A 95 13.11 -7.73 -2.99
N LEU A 96 12.42 -8.23 -1.97
CA LEU A 96 10.96 -8.13 -1.87
C LEU A 96 10.48 -6.67 -1.91
N ILE A 97 11.13 -5.78 -1.15
CA ILE A 97 10.77 -4.36 -1.10
C ILE A 97 11.02 -3.69 -2.46
N CYS A 98 12.16 -3.99 -3.10
CA CYS A 98 12.47 -3.49 -4.44
C CYS A 98 11.43 -3.93 -5.46
N ILE A 99 11.08 -5.21 -5.47
CA ILE A 99 10.11 -5.78 -6.41
C ILE A 99 8.72 -5.16 -6.21
N LEU A 100 8.25 -5.02 -4.97
CA LEU A 100 6.94 -4.42 -4.68
C LEU A 100 6.87 -2.94 -5.10
N LEU A 101 7.92 -2.16 -4.82
CA LEU A 101 8.00 -0.76 -5.22
C LEU A 101 8.07 -0.61 -6.74
N ALA A 102 8.84 -1.45 -7.42
CA ALA A 102 8.94 -1.46 -8.88
C ALA A 102 7.60 -1.83 -9.53
N ASP A 103 6.91 -2.86 -9.01
CA ASP A 103 5.59 -3.27 -9.48
C ASP A 103 4.59 -2.11 -9.45
N VAL A 104 4.55 -1.36 -8.34
CA VAL A 104 3.69 -0.16 -8.22
C VAL A 104 4.12 0.96 -9.17
N TYR A 105 5.42 1.31 -9.16
CA TYR A 105 5.97 2.42 -9.94
C TYR A 105 5.74 2.23 -11.45
N TYR A 106 6.14 1.08 -11.99
CA TYR A 106 6.03 0.81 -13.42
C TYR A 106 4.58 0.54 -13.86
N SER A 107 3.73 0.00 -12.99
CA SER A 107 2.30 -0.15 -13.29
C SER A 107 1.60 1.19 -13.47
N LEU A 108 1.96 2.20 -12.67
CA LEU A 108 1.42 3.56 -12.83
C LEU A 108 2.08 4.30 -13.99
N LYS A 109 3.38 4.10 -14.23
CA LYS A 109 4.10 4.72 -15.34
C LYS A 109 3.62 4.21 -16.70
N LYS A 110 3.30 2.91 -16.83
CA LYS A 110 2.69 2.31 -18.03
C LYS A 110 1.40 3.02 -18.43
N LYS A 111 0.56 3.42 -17.46
CA LYS A 111 -0.67 4.18 -17.71
C LYS A 111 -0.41 5.57 -18.29
N ARG A 112 0.76 6.16 -18.04
CA ARG A 112 1.13 7.52 -18.49
C ARG A 112 1.96 7.58 -19.78
N ARG A 113 2.33 6.42 -20.37
CA ARG A 113 3.19 6.31 -21.56
C ARG A 113 4.64 6.80 -21.41
N ASP A 114 5.10 7.15 -20.20
CA ASP A 114 6.47 7.63 -19.94
C ASP A 114 7.45 6.48 -19.62
N MET A 115 7.38 5.36 -20.35
CA MET A 115 8.23 4.20 -20.07
C MET A 115 9.67 4.47 -20.52
N PRO A 116 10.70 4.16 -19.70
CA PRO A 116 12.07 4.28 -20.16
C PRO A 116 12.31 3.31 -21.33
N LEU A 117 13.05 3.80 -22.32
CA LEU A 117 13.47 2.98 -23.46
C LEU A 117 14.41 1.87 -22.98
N PRO A 118 14.39 0.71 -23.65
CA PRO A 118 15.36 -0.33 -23.39
C PRO A 118 16.79 0.19 -23.63
N PRO A 119 17.79 -0.34 -22.90
CA PRO A 119 19.18 0.10 -23.02
C PRO A 119 19.79 -0.17 -24.41
N SER A 120 19.26 -1.15 -25.14
CA SER A 120 19.57 -1.40 -26.55
C SER A 120 18.31 -1.89 -27.29
N PRO A 121 18.23 -1.77 -28.62
CA PRO A 121 17.08 -2.24 -29.40
C PRO A 121 16.93 -3.76 -29.42
N GLU A 122 17.91 -4.50 -28.90
CA GLU A 122 17.88 -5.96 -28.77
C GLU A 122 17.02 -6.40 -27.58
N PHE A 123 16.79 -5.51 -26.61
CA PHE A 123 15.94 -5.77 -25.46
C PHE A 123 14.50 -5.36 -25.74
N PRO A 124 13.51 -6.18 -25.35
CA PRO A 124 12.11 -5.82 -25.46
C PRO A 124 11.81 -4.59 -24.61
N GLU A 125 10.88 -3.75 -25.06
CA GLU A 125 10.36 -2.67 -24.25
C GLU A 125 9.77 -3.21 -22.93
N ILE A 126 9.90 -2.47 -21.84
CA ILE A 126 9.36 -2.85 -20.53
C ILE A 126 7.83 -3.12 -20.62
N SER A 127 7.14 -2.42 -21.51
CA SER A 127 5.72 -2.61 -21.82
C SER A 127 5.37 -4.04 -22.24
N MET A 128 6.31 -4.73 -22.93
CA MET A 128 6.21 -6.08 -23.48
C MET A 128 6.67 -7.17 -22.48
N VAL A 129 7.55 -6.82 -21.53
CA VAL A 129 8.04 -7.75 -20.51
C VAL A 129 7.08 -7.83 -19.33
N LEU A 130 6.51 -6.69 -18.93
CA LEU A 130 5.54 -6.65 -17.85
C LEU A 130 4.28 -7.41 -18.27
N PRO A 131 3.67 -8.20 -17.37
CA PRO A 131 2.42 -8.89 -17.65
C PRO A 131 1.41 -7.95 -18.30
N SER A 132 0.83 -8.37 -19.42
CA SER A 132 -0.30 -7.68 -20.03
C SER A 132 -1.37 -7.50 -18.96
N GLN A 133 -1.79 -6.27 -18.67
CA GLN A 133 -2.92 -6.03 -17.77
C GLN A 133 -4.13 -6.70 -18.46
N ARG A 134 -4.49 -7.92 -18.06
CA ARG A 134 -5.66 -8.59 -18.64
C ARG A 134 -6.88 -7.78 -18.20
N GLU A 135 -7.57 -7.18 -19.15
CA GLU A 135 -8.83 -6.47 -18.97
C GLU A 135 -9.88 -7.33 -18.22
N ASP A 136 -9.75 -8.66 -18.30
CA ASP A 136 -10.66 -9.65 -17.70
C ASP A 136 -10.41 -9.96 -16.21
N SER A 137 -9.32 -9.47 -15.61
CA SER A 137 -9.15 -9.52 -14.15
C SER A 137 -8.37 -8.30 -13.67
N PRO A 138 -9.03 -7.28 -13.09
CA PRO A 138 -8.40 -5.99 -12.81
C PRO A 138 -7.37 -6.01 -11.66
N ARG A 139 -6.97 -7.19 -11.16
CA ARG A 139 -6.21 -7.35 -9.91
C ARG A 139 -5.15 -8.45 -9.92
N ARG A 140 -4.13 -8.35 -10.77
CA ARG A 140 -2.97 -9.27 -10.68
C ARG A 140 -1.64 -8.51 -10.83
N PHE A 141 -1.43 -7.56 -9.93
CA PHE A 141 -0.12 -7.03 -9.57
C PHE A 141 0.34 -7.69 -8.26
N LEU A 142 1.66 -7.74 -8.02
CA LEU A 142 2.19 -8.20 -6.74
C LEU A 142 1.65 -7.29 -5.62
N TYR A 143 1.51 -5.99 -5.86
CA TYR A 143 0.85 -5.08 -4.92
C TYR A 143 -0.62 -5.45 -4.62
N ASP A 144 -1.40 -5.91 -5.59
CA ASP A 144 -2.79 -6.34 -5.31
C ASP A 144 -2.84 -7.66 -4.53
N GLU A 145 -1.85 -8.53 -4.76
CA GLU A 145 -1.69 -9.81 -4.08
C GLU A 145 -1.25 -9.62 -2.62
N TYR A 146 -0.33 -8.66 -2.38
CA TYR A 146 0.30 -8.45 -1.08
C TYR A 146 -0.26 -7.26 -0.28
N GLY A 147 -0.90 -6.31 -0.95
CA GLY A 147 -1.27 -5.01 -0.38
C GLY A 147 -2.75 -4.65 -0.45
N ARG A 148 -3.62 -5.50 -1.05
CA ARG A 148 -5.08 -5.32 -1.25
C ARG A 148 -5.61 -4.05 -0.60
N SER A 149 -5.86 -2.99 -1.39
CA SER A 149 -6.25 -1.63 -0.96
C SER A 149 -7.00 -1.57 0.39
N TYR A 150 -6.26 -1.43 1.49
CA TYR A 150 -6.81 -1.15 2.82
C TYR A 150 -7.22 0.32 2.96
N GLY A 151 -7.92 0.86 1.95
CA GLY A 151 -8.45 2.23 1.94
C GLY A 151 -7.48 3.33 1.50
N PHE A 152 -6.23 3.02 1.12
CA PHE A 152 -5.29 4.00 0.59
C PHE A 152 -5.29 4.01 -0.93
N GLU A 153 -5.60 5.18 -1.51
CA GLU A 153 -5.45 5.41 -2.95
C GLU A 153 -3.99 5.80 -3.25
N LEU A 154 -3.41 5.11 -4.25
CA LEU A 154 -2.05 5.37 -4.69
C LEU A 154 -1.97 6.71 -5.41
N GLU A 155 -0.98 7.52 -5.06
CA GLU A 155 -0.74 8.80 -5.72
C GLU A 155 0.61 8.77 -6.44
N PHE A 156 0.62 9.05 -7.76
CA PHE A 156 1.82 8.92 -8.58
C PHE A 156 3.00 9.78 -8.09
N SER A 157 2.75 11.01 -7.65
CA SER A 157 3.78 11.89 -7.09
C SER A 157 4.44 11.26 -5.86
N SER A 158 3.64 10.71 -4.95
CA SER A 158 4.10 10.02 -3.75
C SER A 158 4.86 8.73 -4.10
N VAL A 159 4.38 7.96 -5.08
CA VAL A 159 5.06 6.77 -5.60
C VAL A 159 6.45 7.13 -6.17
N GLU A 160 6.54 8.17 -6.99
CA GLU A 160 7.81 8.60 -7.59
C GLU A 160 8.82 9.07 -6.53
N ILE A 161 8.37 9.84 -5.54
CA ILE A 161 9.21 10.30 -4.42
C ILE A 161 9.74 9.10 -3.64
N ILE A 162 8.86 8.17 -3.23
CA ILE A 162 9.27 6.99 -2.45
C ILE A 162 10.21 6.11 -3.25
N PHE A 163 9.88 5.82 -4.52
CA PHE A 163 10.70 4.96 -5.36
C PHE A 163 12.12 5.52 -5.53
N LYS A 164 12.27 6.80 -5.89
CA LYS A 164 13.58 7.46 -6.04
C LYS A 164 14.35 7.53 -4.72
N THR A 165 13.66 7.78 -3.62
CA THR A 165 14.28 7.84 -2.29
C THR A 165 14.75 6.48 -1.82
N MET A 166 13.96 5.42 -2.03
CA MET A 166 14.38 4.05 -1.70
C MET A 166 15.51 3.58 -2.60
N GLN A 167 15.47 3.95 -3.89
CA GLN A 167 16.57 3.68 -4.82
C GLN A 167 17.88 4.25 -4.30
N SER A 168 17.90 5.51 -3.86
CA SER A 168 19.12 6.15 -3.34
C SER A 168 19.58 5.60 -1.99
N LEU A 169 18.66 5.18 -1.12
CA LEU A 169 18.97 4.78 0.26
C LEU A 169 19.26 3.31 0.44
N VAL A 170 18.79 2.45 -0.47
CA VAL A 170 18.83 0.98 -0.31
C VAL A 170 19.41 0.29 -1.54
N PHE A 171 19.16 0.79 -2.76
CA PHE A 171 19.42 0.05 -3.99
C PHE A 171 20.64 0.53 -4.79
N VAL A 172 21.42 1.52 -4.32
CA VAL A 172 22.61 2.03 -5.05
C VAL A 172 23.85 1.14 -4.88
N ASP A 173 23.97 0.41 -3.78
CA ASP A 173 25.16 -0.43 -3.51
C ASP A 173 25.18 -1.76 -4.27
N GLN A 174 24.18 -2.05 -5.13
CA GLN A 174 24.14 -3.28 -5.93
C GLN A 174 24.82 -3.16 -7.31
N ASN A 175 25.30 -1.98 -7.71
CA ASN A 175 25.94 -1.74 -9.01
C ASN A 175 27.48 -1.62 -8.95
N ALA A 176 28.10 -1.94 -7.82
CA ALA A 176 29.55 -1.88 -7.62
C ALA A 176 30.16 -3.28 -7.44
N LEU A 177 30.06 -4.14 -8.46
CA LEU A 177 30.83 -5.38 -8.61
C LEU A 177 31.05 -5.68 -10.09
#